data_AF-A0A2V6G4C0-F1
#
_entry.id   AF-A0A2V6G4C0-F1
#
_cell.length_a   1.000
_cell.length_b   1.000
_cell.length_c   1.000
_cell.angle_alpha   90.00
_cell.angle_beta   90.00
_cell.angle_gamma   90.00
#
_symmetry.space_group_name_H-M   'P 1'
#
loop_
_entity.id
_entity.type
_entity.pdbx_description
1 polymer ?
#
loop_
_entity_poly.entity_id
_entity_poly.type
_entity_poly.pdbx_seq_one_letter_code
_entity_poly.pdbx_strand_id
1 'polypeptide(L)'
;VAVLIAGLGAFRIASAFKAHGHHRVNLNWQAPAEKPGVAVKSYNVYRSTTSGGQYVKIASGVPEPRYSDTTVSSGKTYYYVVTSVDAAGHESGFSAEIKATVP
;
A
#
# COMPACT_ATOMS: atom_id res chain seq x y z
N VAL A 1 9.10 24.79 3.31
CA VAL A 1 7.68 24.43 3.52
C VAL A 1 7.51 22.98 3.09
N ALA A 2 7.38 22.04 4.03
CA ALA A 2 7.18 20.63 3.73
C ALA A 2 5.79 20.47 3.11
N VAL A 3 5.72 20.24 1.80
CA VAL A 3 4.45 19.99 1.13
C VAL A 3 4.04 18.56 1.47
N LEU A 4 3.27 18.41 2.54
CA LEU A 4 2.58 17.17 2.87
C LEU A 4 1.82 16.70 1.63
N ILE A 5 2.20 15.54 1.08
CA ILE A 5 1.42 14.83 0.07
C ILE A 5 0.18 14.32 0.80
N ALA A 6 -0.83 15.19 0.90
CA ALA A 6 -2.09 14.87 1.54
C ALA A 6 -2.79 13.77 0.73
N GLY A 7 -2.95 12.60 1.35
CA GLY A 7 -3.88 11.54 0.98
C GLY A 7 -3.66 10.90 -0.38
N LEU A 8 -3.12 9.68 -0.40
CA LEU A 8 -3.34 8.76 -1.51
C LEU A 8 -4.86 8.60 -1.72
N GLY A 9 -5.37 9.20 -2.79
CA GLY A 9 -6.78 9.15 -3.17
C GLY A 9 -7.17 7.72 -3.55
N ALA A 10 -8.24 7.22 -2.90
CA ALA A 10 -9.00 6.02 -3.23
C ALA A 10 -8.21 4.83 -3.80
N PHE A 11 -7.87 3.88 -2.93
CA PHE A 11 -7.50 2.51 -3.33
C PHE A 11 -8.61 1.94 -4.21
N ARG A 12 -8.27 1.43 -5.39
CA ARG A 12 -9.29 0.89 -6.29
C ARG A 12 -9.49 -0.60 -6.08
N ILE A 13 -8.46 -1.41 -5.85
CA ILE A 13 -8.65 -2.87 -5.71
C ILE A 13 -7.53 -3.52 -4.88
N ALA A 14 -7.91 -4.27 -3.84
CA ALA A 14 -7.12 -5.38 -3.30
C ALA A 14 -7.81 -6.69 -3.72
N SER A 15 -7.13 -7.58 -4.42
CA SER A 15 -7.68 -8.88 -4.82
C SER A 15 -6.80 -10.02 -4.34
N ALA A 16 -7.40 -11.00 -3.66
CA ALA A 16 -6.72 -12.21 -3.22
C ALA A 16 -6.94 -13.34 -4.23
N PHE A 17 -5.86 -13.98 -4.68
CA PHE A 17 -5.93 -15.13 -5.59
C PHE A 17 -4.93 -16.20 -5.17
N LYS A 18 -5.26 -17.47 -5.45
CA LYS A 18 -4.34 -18.59 -5.37
C LYS A 18 -3.67 -18.78 -6.73
N ALA A 19 -2.34 -18.77 -6.79
CA ALA A 19 -1.61 -19.07 -8.02
C ALA A 19 -0.43 -19.99 -7.70
N HIS A 20 -0.36 -21.14 -8.40
CA HIS A 20 0.66 -22.19 -8.22
C HIS A 20 0.76 -22.75 -6.80
N GLY A 21 -0.37 -22.87 -6.08
CA GLY A 21 -0.40 -23.38 -4.70
C GLY A 21 -0.10 -22.33 -3.62
N HIS A 22 0.35 -21.13 -4.00
CA HIS A 22 0.59 -20.02 -3.08
C HIS A 22 -0.54 -18.98 -3.14
N HIS A 23 -0.93 -18.46 -1.97
CA HIS A 23 -1.88 -17.37 -1.86
C HIS A 23 -1.15 -16.04 -2.05
N ARG A 24 -1.79 -15.08 -2.73
CA ARG A 24 -1.28 -13.71 -2.87
C ARG A 24 -2.39 -12.69 -2.77
N VAL A 25 -2.07 -11.49 -2.30
CA VAL A 25 -2.93 -10.31 -2.39
C VAL A 25 -2.26 -9.31 -3.33
N ASN A 26 -2.93 -8.98 -4.43
CA ASN A 26 -2.51 -7.91 -5.33
C ASN A 26 -3.16 -6.60 -4.88
N LEU A 27 -2.32 -5.61 -4.61
CA LEU A 27 -2.70 -4.25 -4.26
C LEU A 27 -2.45 -3.36 -5.46
N ASN A 28 -3.45 -2.59 -5.85
CA ASN A 28 -3.30 -1.52 -6.83
C ASN A 28 -3.93 -0.25 -6.26
N TRP A 29 -3.20 0.85 -6.31
CA TRP A 29 -3.66 2.15 -5.82
C TRP A 29 -3.48 3.23 -6.89
N GLN A 30 -4.11 4.37 -6.68
CA GLN A 30 -3.93 5.53 -7.54
C GLN A 30 -2.78 6.37 -6.99
N ALA A 31 -1.81 6.72 -7.82
CA ALA A 31 -0.79 7.69 -7.46
C ALA A 31 -1.45 9.03 -7.10
N PRO A 32 -0.98 9.76 -6.08
CA PRO A 32 -1.52 11.07 -5.76
C PRO A 32 -1.31 12.02 -6.94
N ALA A 33 -2.22 12.98 -7.11
CA ALA A 33 -2.07 14.00 -8.15
C ALA A 33 -0.75 14.76 -7.95
N GLU A 34 0.06 14.81 -9.00
CA GLU A 34 1.33 15.53 -8.97
C GLU A 34 1.05 17.02 -8.72
N LYS A 35 1.78 17.60 -7.77
CA LYS A 35 1.80 19.05 -7.54
C LYS A 35 3.12 19.58 -8.12
N PRO A 36 3.13 20.80 -8.71
CA PRO A 36 4.38 21.41 -9.16
C PRO A 36 5.43 21.40 -8.04
N GLY A 37 6.59 20.78 -8.30
CA GLY A 37 7.69 20.66 -7.33
C GLY A 37 7.59 19.50 -6.35
N VAL A 38 6.59 18.61 -6.46
CA VAL A 38 6.43 17.43 -5.60
C VAL A 38 6.23 16.19 -6.45
N ALA A 39 7.28 15.37 -6.55
CA ALA A 39 7.25 14.09 -7.26
C ALA A 39 7.31 12.93 -6.27
N VAL A 40 6.41 11.96 -6.42
CA VAL A 40 6.51 10.69 -5.70
C VAL A 40 7.60 9.86 -6.34
N LYS A 41 8.59 9.47 -5.54
CA LYS A 41 9.71 8.63 -5.96
C LYS A 41 9.40 7.15 -5.75
N SER A 42 8.72 6.81 -4.65
CA SER A 42 8.37 5.43 -4.33
C SER A 42 7.23 5.35 -3.32
N TYR A 43 6.81 4.13 -3.00
CA TYR A 43 5.78 3.83 -2.02
C TYR A 43 6.31 2.85 -0.97
N ASN A 44 5.80 2.96 0.26
CA ASN A 44 5.94 1.90 1.26
C ASN A 44 4.58 1.25 1.48
N VAL A 45 4.58 -0.08 1.58
CA VAL A 45 3.36 -0.88 1.80
C VAL A 45 3.41 -1.43 3.21
N TYR A 46 2.30 -1.27 3.91
CA TYR A 46 2.13 -1.77 5.26
C TYR A 46 0.94 -2.71 5.35
N ARG A 47 1.00 -3.64 6.31
CA ARG A 47 -0.02 -4.67 6.53
C ARG A 47 -0.25 -4.89 8.01
N SER A 48 -1.50 -5.13 8.38
CA SER A 48 -1.92 -5.62 9.70
C SER A 48 -2.89 -6.79 9.55
N THR A 49 -3.03 -7.60 10.60
CA THR A 49 -4.13 -8.58 10.75
C THR A 49 -5.29 -8.03 11.56
N THR A 50 -5.17 -6.80 12.07
CA THR A 50 -6.16 -6.10 12.88
C THR A 50 -6.54 -4.79 12.18
N SER A 51 -7.83 -4.52 12.00
CA SER A 51 -8.28 -3.27 11.39
C SER A 51 -7.89 -2.06 12.25
N GLY A 52 -7.50 -0.97 11.61
CA GLY A 52 -7.29 0.32 12.25
C GLY A 52 -5.93 0.51 12.90
N GLY A 53 -4.98 -0.44 12.80
CA GLY A 53 -3.64 -0.20 13.33
C GLY A 53 -2.71 -1.40 13.40
N GLN A 54 -1.55 -1.17 14.04
CA GLN A 54 -0.43 -2.11 14.14
C GLN A 54 0.14 -2.53 12.78
N TYR A 55 0.07 -1.63 11.80
CA TYR A 55 0.59 -1.90 10.47
C TYR A 55 2.12 -2.07 10.50
N VAL A 56 2.59 -3.18 9.97
CA VAL A 56 4.00 -3.49 9.79
C VAL A 56 4.36 -3.21 8.34
N LYS A 57 5.50 -2.55 8.11
CA LYS A 57 6.03 -2.33 6.77
C LYS A 57 6.44 -3.67 6.17
N ILE A 58 5.83 -4.05 5.06
CA ILE A 58 6.12 -5.31 4.34
C ILE A 58 6.87 -5.08 3.02
N ALA A 59 6.84 -3.85 2.51
CA ALA A 59 7.63 -3.43 1.37
C ALA A 59 8.00 -1.96 1.46
N SER A 60 9.15 -1.61 0.90
CA SER A 60 9.66 -0.25 0.81
C SER A 60 10.26 0.01 -0.56
N GLY A 61 10.22 1.27 -1.02
CA GLY A 61 10.84 1.64 -2.28
C GLY A 61 10.10 1.07 -3.51
N VAL A 62 8.81 0.78 -3.38
CA VAL A 62 7.99 0.27 -4.49
C VAL A 62 7.86 1.39 -5.53
N PRO A 63 8.34 1.21 -6.78
CA PRO A 63 8.42 2.31 -7.75
C PRO A 63 7.08 2.58 -8.45
N GLU A 64 6.22 1.56 -8.55
CA GLU A 64 4.94 1.64 -9.24
C GLU A 64 3.79 1.58 -8.24
N PRO A 65 2.59 2.09 -8.58
CA PRO A 65 1.45 2.10 -7.67
C PRO A 65 0.74 0.73 -7.58
N ARG A 66 1.54 -0.35 -7.51
CA ARG A 66 1.09 -1.73 -7.39
C ARG A 66 2.08 -2.58 -6.60
N TYR A 67 1.57 -3.55 -5.85
CA TYR A 67 2.37 -4.50 -5.08
C TYR A 67 1.66 -5.85 -4.96
N SER A 68 2.43 -6.95 -4.96
CA SER A 68 1.91 -8.30 -4.76
C SER A 68 2.46 -8.86 -3.46
N ASP A 69 1.60 -9.01 -2.44
CA ASP A 69 1.95 -9.66 -1.19
C ASP A 69 1.77 -11.18 -1.34
N THR A 70 2.89 -11.90 -1.46
CA THR A 70 2.95 -13.35 -1.57
C THR A 70 3.18 -14.06 -0.23
N THR A 71 3.19 -13.32 0.89
CA THR A 71 3.47 -13.85 2.23
C THR A 71 2.20 -14.12 3.04
N VAL A 72 1.04 -14.08 2.37
CA VAL A 72 -0.27 -14.25 2.98
C VAL A 72 -0.65 -15.73 3.14
N SER A 73 -1.46 -16.03 4.15
CA SER A 73 -1.97 -17.38 4.39
C SER A 73 -3.49 -17.47 4.17
N SER A 74 -3.98 -18.64 3.78
CA SER A 74 -5.40 -18.93 3.61
C SER A 74 -6.21 -18.71 4.89
N GLY A 75 -7.47 -18.30 4.74
CA GLY A 75 -8.39 -18.06 5.86
C GLY A 75 -8.06 -16.84 6.71
N LYS A 76 -7.04 -16.05 6.35
CA LYS A 76 -6.68 -14.81 7.05
C LYS A 76 -7.21 -13.59 6.34
N THR A 77 -7.59 -12.60 7.15
CA THR A 77 -7.90 -11.25 6.69
C THR A 77 -6.70 -10.36 6.98
N TYR A 78 -6.35 -9.55 5.99
CA TYR A 78 -5.27 -8.58 6.08
C TYR A 78 -5.80 -7.19 5.73
N TYR A 79 -5.20 -6.19 6.38
CA TYR A 79 -5.51 -4.79 6.24
C TYR A 79 -4.27 -4.06 5.76
N TYR A 80 -4.38 -3.32 4.67
CA TYR A 80 -3.25 -2.68 4.02
C TYR A 80 -3.42 -1.17 3.98
N VAL A 81 -2.31 -0.47 4.19
CA VAL A 81 -2.16 0.96 3.96
C VAL A 81 -0.87 1.21 3.21
N VAL A 82 -0.83 2.30 2.43
CA VAL A 82 0.35 2.70 1.67
C VAL A 82 0.68 4.15 2.02
N THR A 83 1.97 4.46 1.98
CA THR A 83 2.48 5.82 2.02
C THR A 83 3.24 6.11 0.72
N SER A 84 3.34 7.39 0.38
CA SER A 84 4.21 7.88 -0.69
C SER A 84 5.50 8.42 -0.07
N VAL A 85 6.59 8.28 -0.82
CA VAL A 85 7.91 8.80 -0.47
C VAL A 85 8.38 9.72 -1.59
N ASP A 86 8.73 10.95 -1.26
CA ASP A 86 9.21 11.95 -2.23
C ASP A 86 10.70 11.75 -2.61
N ALA A 87 11.21 12.57 -3.52
CA ALA A 87 12.60 12.52 -3.94
C ALA A 87 13.61 12.84 -2.82
N ALA A 88 13.20 13.60 -1.81
CA ALA A 88 13.99 13.95 -0.63
C ALA A 88 13.91 12.89 0.49
N GLY A 89 13.07 11.87 0.32
CA GLY A 89 12.86 10.80 1.29
C GLY A 89 11.80 11.07 2.35
N HIS A 90 11.00 12.14 2.21
CA HIS A 90 9.89 12.39 3.13
C HIS A 90 8.74 11.42 2.83
N GLU A 91 8.26 10.77 3.89
CA GLU A 91 7.16 9.84 3.84
C GLU A 91 5.83 10.53 4.20
N SER A 92 4.78 10.26 3.45
CA SER A 92 3.43 10.77 3.73
C SER A 92 2.75 10.02 4.88
N GLY A 93 1.60 10.53 5.32
CA GLY A 93 0.68 9.75 6.15
C GLY A 93 0.13 8.52 5.42
N PHE A 94 -0.46 7.60 6.18
CA PHE A 94 -1.14 6.42 5.64
C PHE A 94 -2.31 6.82 4.74
N SER A 95 -2.53 6.02 3.71
CA SER A 95 -3.74 6.02 2.93
C SER A 95 -4.97 5.56 3.72
N ALA A 96 -6.13 5.57 3.07
CA ALA A 96 -7.25 4.74 3.50
C ALA A 96 -6.83 3.26 3.60
N GLU A 97 -7.35 2.58 4.61
CA GLU A 97 -7.17 1.15 4.80
C GLU A 97 -7.97 0.38 3.74
N ILE A 98 -7.39 -0.69 3.20
CA ILE A 98 -8.11 -1.68 2.40
C ILE A 98 -8.02 -3.07 3.04
N LYS A 99 -9.17 -3.76 3.06
CA LYS A 99 -9.31 -5.13 3.56
C LYS A 99 -9.16 -6.12 2.41
N ALA A 100 -8.42 -7.20 2.64
CA ALA A 100 -8.39 -8.37 1.76
C ALA A 100 -8.52 -9.66 2.58
N THR A 101 -9.46 -10.53 2.18
CA THR A 101 -9.61 -11.87 2.75
C THR A 101 -9.04 -12.89 1.79
N VAL A 102 -8.15 -13.73 2.29
CA VAL A 102 -7.53 -14.80 1.51
C VAL A 102 -8.38 -16.07 1.66
N PRO A 103 -8.87 -16.66 0.56
CA PRO A 103 -9.62 -17.91 0.61
C PRO A 103 -8.76 -19.09 1.06
#